data_AF-A0A6A0B5N8-F1
#
_entry.id   AF-A0A6A0B5N8-F1
#
_cell.length_a   1.000
_cell.length_b   1.000
_cell.length_c   1.000
_cell.angle_alpha   90.00
_cell.angle_beta   90.00
_cell.angle_gamma   90.00
#
_symmetry.space_group_name_H-M   'P 1'
#
loop_
_entity.id
_entity.type
_entity.pdbx_description
1 polymer ?
#
loop_
_entity_poly.entity_id
_entity_poly.type
_entity_poly.pdbx_seq_one_letter_code
_entity_poly.pdbx_strand_id
1 'polypeptide(L)'
;MITDLNVTLTPAIISIGDRDKFEKTINEIVSNYKGYTPSIDNLKADKATRATINKLIKSIDDRRKDIKKDYEQPLDEFQDWLKKAVESLVNVKLTIDVGIKEIEANERALRADSARVVLENMAIDAGFQKDSLAVKDEMLVKANFTDDYKPKKSLIDELDYMVQNAVEARNARDKNLSSIATMAEMNGLSTEPYVRALNSGSDIAEILQAMNADAHAQKEREERLAQQQKEFETKKLEESFNPAEKATESPVRPVAEKVVNNPYPAMLSITVDIESFERKEQFKQWMTENNYTWQVKDFKSK
;
A
#
# COMPACT_ATOMS: atom_id res chain seq x y z
N MET A 1 45.13 24.35 -10.88
CA MET A 1 43.87 24.47 -10.11
C MET A 1 44.24 24.77 -8.67
N ILE A 2 43.54 25.67 -8.00
CA ILE A 2 43.65 25.81 -6.54
C ILE A 2 42.94 24.59 -5.95
N THR A 3 43.69 23.69 -5.33
CA THR A 3 43.15 22.45 -4.73
C THR A 3 42.82 22.63 -3.25
N ASP A 4 43.40 23.64 -2.61
CA ASP A 4 43.35 23.79 -1.15
C ASP A 4 43.09 25.23 -0.74
N LEU A 5 42.23 25.40 0.27
CA LEU A 5 42.00 26.68 0.93
C LEU A 5 43.09 26.90 1.98
N ASN A 6 44.02 27.80 1.70
CA ASN A 6 45.07 28.16 2.66
C ASN A 6 44.52 29.24 3.63
N VAL A 7 44.30 28.86 4.88
CA VAL A 7 43.80 29.76 5.94
C VAL A 7 44.81 29.84 7.06
N THR A 8 45.23 31.06 7.41
CA THR A 8 46.07 31.32 8.57
C THR A 8 45.20 31.74 9.75
N LEU A 9 45.22 30.98 10.83
CA LEU A 9 44.57 31.34 12.10
C LEU A 9 45.62 31.90 13.07
N THR A 10 45.44 33.15 13.47
CA THR A 10 46.19 33.75 14.59
C THR A 10 45.29 33.77 15.83
N PRO A 11 45.61 33.01 16.89
CA PRO A 11 44.80 33.00 18.11
C PRO A 11 44.73 34.40 18.74
N ALA A 12 43.54 34.83 19.15
CA ALA A 12 43.43 36.09 19.90
C ALA A 12 43.99 35.93 21.31
N ILE A 13 44.70 36.96 21.78
CA ILE A 13 45.24 37.04 23.14
C ILE A 13 44.37 38.01 23.94
N ILE A 14 43.75 37.53 25.02
CA ILE A 14 42.95 38.37 25.94
C ILE A 14 43.79 38.71 27.17
N SER A 15 44.07 40.00 27.34
CA SER A 15 44.82 40.52 28.49
C SER A 15 43.93 41.42 29.34
N ILE A 16 43.94 41.22 30.66
CA ILE A 16 43.21 42.07 31.61
C ILE A 16 44.17 43.14 32.12
N GLY A 17 44.00 44.38 31.67
CA GLY A 17 44.73 45.52 32.22
C GLY A 17 44.38 45.76 33.68
N ASP A 18 45.37 46.08 34.50
CA ASP A 18 45.19 46.42 35.92
C ASP A 18 44.41 45.36 36.73
N ARG A 19 44.57 44.07 36.40
CA ARG A 19 43.89 42.95 37.05
C ARG A 19 43.95 43.01 38.58
N ASP A 20 45.14 43.25 39.13
CA ASP A 20 45.34 43.33 40.58
C ASP A 20 44.53 44.48 41.21
N LYS A 21 44.45 45.63 40.54
CA LYS A 21 43.65 46.78 41.01
C LYS A 21 42.16 46.47 40.92
N PHE A 22 41.73 45.80 39.85
CA PHE A 22 40.34 45.39 39.67
C PHE A 22 39.91 44.41 40.77
N GLU A 23 40.68 43.33 40.99
CA GLU A 23 40.42 42.35 42.04
C GLU A 23 40.44 42.98 43.44
N LYS A 24 41.38 43.90 43.71
CA LYS A 24 41.43 44.66 44.95
C LYS A 24 40.16 45.49 45.18
N THR A 25 39.69 46.20 44.15
CA THR A 25 38.47 47.02 44.23
C THR A 25 37.23 46.17 44.56
N ILE A 26 37.11 45.00 43.92
CA ILE A 26 36.01 44.07 44.21
C ILE A 26 36.11 43.56 45.66
N ASN A 27 37.29 43.17 46.11
CA ASN A 27 37.51 42.69 47.47
C ASN A 27 37.22 43.76 48.53
N GLU A 28 37.57 45.03 48.26
CA GLU A 28 37.23 46.17 49.13
C GLU A 28 35.71 46.36 49.23
N ILE A 29 34.98 46.32 48.11
CA ILE A 29 33.51 46.37 48.10
C ILE A 29 32.94 45.22 48.93
N VAL A 30 33.40 43.99 48.71
CA VAL A 30 32.92 42.81 49.46
C VAL A 30 33.21 42.94 50.95
N SER A 31 34.40 43.42 51.33
CA SER A 31 34.80 43.62 52.72
C SER A 31 33.92 44.66 53.43
N ASN A 32 33.63 45.78 52.76
CA ASN A 32 32.80 46.86 53.31
C ASN A 32 31.37 46.43 53.68
N TYR A 33 30.87 45.35 53.09
CA TYR A 33 29.52 44.83 53.34
C TYR A 33 29.51 43.45 54.01
N LYS A 34 30.66 42.95 54.47
CA LYS A 34 30.75 41.64 55.13
C LYS A 34 30.04 41.69 56.49
N GLY A 35 29.00 40.87 56.66
CA GLY A 35 28.18 40.86 57.89
C GLY A 35 27.19 42.03 58.01
N TYR A 36 27.08 42.88 56.97
CA TYR A 36 26.10 43.94 56.92
C TYR A 36 24.68 43.38 56.76
N THR A 37 23.76 43.84 57.60
CA THR A 37 22.33 43.53 57.49
C THR A 37 21.55 44.81 57.20
N PRO A 38 20.81 44.89 56.08
CA PRO A 38 19.97 46.04 55.77
C PRO A 38 18.97 46.36 56.89
N SER A 39 18.72 47.64 57.15
CA SER A 39 17.76 48.10 58.17
C SER A 39 16.70 49.03 57.57
N ILE A 40 15.56 49.18 58.25
CA ILE A 40 14.46 50.05 57.79
C ILE A 40 14.93 51.52 57.73
N ASP A 41 15.72 51.96 58.71
CA ASP A 41 16.23 53.32 58.82
C ASP A 41 17.22 53.67 57.69
N ASN A 42 17.95 52.67 57.16
CA ASN A 42 18.93 52.84 56.08
C ASN A 42 18.42 52.40 54.69
N LEU A 43 17.15 52.04 54.57
CA LEU A 43 16.58 51.42 53.36
C LEU A 43 16.82 52.22 52.07
N LYS A 44 16.81 53.56 52.14
CA LYS A 44 17.09 54.43 50.99
C LYS A 44 18.54 54.30 50.53
N ALA A 45 19.48 54.27 51.47
CA ALA A 45 20.91 54.10 51.18
C ALA A 45 21.20 52.69 50.65
N ASP A 46 20.60 51.65 51.24
CA ASP A 46 20.76 50.26 50.80
C ASP A 46 20.29 50.04 49.36
N LYS A 47 19.15 50.64 49.01
CA LYS A 47 18.64 50.60 47.62
C LYS A 47 19.59 51.28 46.65
N ALA A 48 20.20 52.41 47.03
CA ALA A 48 21.18 53.11 46.22
C ALA A 48 22.48 52.28 46.04
N THR A 49 23.01 51.71 47.12
CA THR A 49 24.17 50.81 47.09
C THR A 49 23.93 49.60 46.19
N ARG A 50 22.79 48.92 46.35
CA ARG A 50 22.42 47.77 45.49
C ARG A 50 22.37 48.18 44.02
N ALA A 51 21.81 49.35 43.71
CA ALA A 51 21.75 49.84 42.34
C ALA A 51 23.16 50.06 41.76
N THR A 52 24.09 50.60 42.55
CA THR A 52 25.50 50.77 42.15
C THR A 52 26.19 49.43 41.91
N ILE A 53 26.04 48.46 42.81
CA ILE A 53 26.62 47.11 42.64
C ILE A 53 26.04 46.41 41.40
N ASN A 54 24.73 46.48 41.19
CA ASN A 54 24.09 45.91 40.01
C ASN A 54 24.59 46.54 38.71
N LYS A 55 24.81 47.87 38.69
CA LYS A 55 25.41 48.55 37.53
C LYS A 55 26.84 48.06 37.26
N LEU A 56 27.65 47.88 38.31
CA LEU A 56 29.01 47.36 38.17
C LEU A 56 29.02 45.94 37.61
N ILE A 57 28.25 45.02 38.20
CA ILE A 57 28.11 43.63 37.71
C ILE A 57 27.67 43.62 36.25
N LYS A 58 26.65 44.42 35.91
CA LYS A 58 26.16 44.53 34.55
C LYS A 58 27.26 45.01 33.59
N SER A 59 28.00 46.07 33.94
CA SER A 59 29.06 46.58 33.08
C SER A 59 30.18 45.57 32.81
N ILE A 60 30.50 44.72 33.79
CA ILE A 60 31.47 43.62 33.64
C ILE A 60 30.95 42.57 32.66
N ASP A 61 29.69 42.15 32.82
CA ASP A 61 29.09 41.15 31.92
C ASP A 61 28.87 41.69 30.51
N ASP A 62 28.49 42.96 30.36
CA ASP A 62 28.36 43.64 29.08
C ASP A 62 29.73 43.68 28.38
N ARG A 63 30.81 44.06 29.09
CA ARG A 63 32.16 44.04 28.51
C ARG A 63 32.64 42.63 28.12
N ARG A 64 32.30 41.61 28.91
CA ARG A 64 32.56 40.20 28.57
C ARG A 64 31.86 39.80 27.27
N LYS A 65 30.59 40.19 27.11
CA LYS A 65 29.81 39.92 25.88
C LYS A 65 30.38 40.64 24.67
N ASP A 66 30.80 41.90 24.84
CA ASP A 66 31.43 42.67 23.76
C ASP A 66 32.72 42.00 23.27
N ILE A 67 33.62 41.63 24.20
CA ILE A 67 34.87 40.93 23.86
C ILE A 67 34.59 39.59 23.17
N LYS A 68 33.58 38.85 23.65
CA LYS A 68 33.15 37.59 23.02
C LYS A 68 32.71 37.83 21.57
N LYS A 69 31.89 38.84 21.33
CA LYS A 69 31.39 39.19 20.00
C LYS A 69 32.53 39.56 19.06
N ASP A 70 33.46 40.40 19.50
CA ASP A 70 34.61 40.82 18.70
C ASP A 70 35.52 39.62 18.36
N TYR A 71 35.63 38.65 19.27
CA TYR A 71 36.39 37.42 19.06
C TYR A 71 35.72 36.44 18.09
N GLU A 72 34.39 36.29 18.14
CA GLU A 72 33.62 35.40 17.27
C GLU A 72 33.42 35.98 15.86
N GLN A 73 33.37 37.31 15.73
CA GLN A 73 33.07 37.98 14.45
C GLN A 73 33.98 37.55 13.27
N PRO A 74 35.32 37.46 13.39
CA PRO A 74 36.17 37.00 12.29
C PRO A 74 35.87 35.55 11.86
N LEU A 75 35.45 34.69 12.79
CA LEU A 75 35.06 33.33 12.49
C LEU A 75 33.74 33.31 11.72
N ASP A 76 32.75 34.08 12.16
CA ASP A 76 31.44 34.19 11.50
C ASP A 76 31.60 34.75 10.08
N GLU A 77 32.39 35.81 9.91
CA GLU A 77 32.70 36.41 8.60
C GLU A 77 33.39 35.41 7.67
N PHE A 78 34.36 34.64 8.18
CA PHE A 78 35.04 33.59 7.42
C PHE A 78 34.06 32.49 6.98
N GLN A 79 33.20 32.01 7.88
CA GLN A 79 32.20 30.99 7.56
C GLN A 79 31.20 31.46 6.51
N ASP A 80 30.71 32.69 6.64
CA ASP A 80 29.76 33.27 5.69
C ASP A 80 30.39 33.54 4.33
N TRP A 81 31.62 34.03 4.32
CA TRP A 81 32.39 34.15 3.08
C TRP A 81 32.60 32.78 2.43
N LEU A 82 33.02 31.76 3.18
CA LEU A 82 33.30 30.44 2.65
C LEU A 82 32.03 29.80 2.05
N LYS A 83 30.88 29.90 2.74
CA LYS A 83 29.59 29.44 2.23
C LYS A 83 29.26 30.09 0.88
N LYS A 84 29.38 31.41 0.78
CA LYS A 84 29.13 32.16 -0.46
C LYS A 84 30.14 31.81 -1.56
N ALA A 85 31.41 31.65 -1.20
CA ALA A 85 32.48 31.33 -2.14
C ALA A 85 32.29 29.96 -2.81
N VAL A 86 31.73 28.98 -2.10
CA VAL A 86 31.48 27.63 -2.63
C VAL A 86 30.06 27.42 -3.17
N GLU A 87 29.16 28.39 -2.98
CA GLU A 87 27.74 28.27 -3.36
C GLU A 87 27.56 27.96 -4.85
N SER A 88 28.30 28.64 -5.72
CA SER A 88 28.26 28.39 -7.17
C SER A 88 28.71 26.97 -7.52
N LEU A 89 29.72 26.44 -6.82
CA LEU A 89 30.20 25.07 -7.01
C LEU A 89 29.16 24.04 -6.56
N VAL A 90 28.48 24.30 -5.43
CA VAL A 90 27.36 23.47 -4.97
C VAL A 90 26.24 23.43 -6.01
N ASN A 91 25.89 24.58 -6.59
CA ASN A 91 24.84 24.68 -7.61
C ASN A 91 25.22 23.96 -8.91
N VAL A 92 26.49 24.06 -9.34
CA VAL A 92 27.01 23.30 -10.49
C VAL A 92 26.93 21.79 -10.20
N LYS A 93 27.35 21.35 -9.02
CA LYS A 93 27.23 19.94 -8.60
C LYS A 93 25.77 19.47 -8.66
N LEU A 94 24.82 20.24 -8.12
CA LEU A 94 23.40 19.89 -8.14
C LEU A 94 22.86 19.76 -9.57
N THR A 95 23.26 20.68 -10.46
CA THR A 95 22.88 20.62 -11.88
C THR A 95 23.41 19.35 -12.55
N ILE A 96 24.68 19.00 -12.29
CA ILE A 96 25.29 17.77 -12.80
C ILE A 96 24.60 16.53 -12.24
N ASP A 97 24.30 16.50 -10.93
CA ASP A 97 23.61 15.37 -10.29
C ASP A 97 22.22 15.14 -10.90
N VAL A 98 21.47 16.22 -11.18
CA VAL A 98 20.17 16.15 -11.86
C VAL A 98 20.35 15.62 -13.28
N GLY A 99 21.29 16.17 -14.05
CA GLY A 99 21.56 15.72 -15.41
C GLY A 99 21.96 14.23 -15.48
N ILE A 100 22.79 13.75 -14.54
CA ILE A 100 23.16 12.33 -14.45
C ILE A 100 21.93 11.47 -14.20
N LYS A 101 21.07 11.84 -13.24
CA LYS A 101 19.84 11.09 -12.95
C LYS A 101 18.89 11.03 -14.14
N GLU A 102 18.73 12.13 -14.87
CA GLU A 102 17.90 12.19 -16.09
C GLU A 102 18.46 11.27 -17.19
N ILE A 103 19.78 11.30 -17.40
CA ILE A 103 20.45 10.41 -18.34
C ILE A 103 20.23 8.94 -17.94
N GLU A 104 20.51 8.57 -16.68
CA GLU A 104 20.33 7.20 -16.20
C GLU A 104 18.88 6.69 -16.32
N ALA A 105 17.90 7.56 -16.06
CA ALA A 105 16.49 7.25 -16.23
C ALA A 105 16.13 7.04 -17.71
N ASN A 106 16.61 7.91 -18.60
CA ASN A 106 16.40 7.77 -20.04
C ASN A 106 17.08 6.51 -20.60
N GLU A 107 18.32 6.21 -20.19
CA GLU A 107 18.99 4.97 -20.56
C GLU A 107 18.21 3.73 -20.12
N ARG A 108 17.62 3.76 -18.92
CA ARG A 108 16.77 2.67 -18.43
C ARG A 108 15.48 2.55 -19.24
N ALA A 109 14.87 3.66 -19.64
CA ALA A 109 13.68 3.67 -20.48
C ALA A 109 13.97 3.08 -21.88
N LEU A 110 15.10 3.45 -22.50
CA LEU A 110 15.54 2.88 -23.78
C LEU A 110 15.76 1.37 -23.70
N ARG A 111 16.35 0.87 -22.61
CA ARG A 111 16.48 -0.57 -22.32
C ARG A 111 15.13 -1.25 -22.15
N ALA A 112 14.20 -0.60 -21.44
CA ALA A 112 12.85 -1.13 -21.23
C ALA A 112 12.10 -1.27 -22.56
N ASP A 113 12.14 -0.23 -23.40
CA ASP A 113 11.48 -0.25 -24.70
C ASP A 113 12.07 -1.31 -25.63
N SER A 114 13.40 -1.42 -25.70
CA SER A 114 14.04 -2.40 -26.58
C SER A 114 13.75 -3.84 -26.15
N ALA A 115 13.79 -4.13 -24.85
CA ALA A 115 13.44 -5.45 -24.32
C ALA A 115 11.93 -5.74 -24.49
N ARG A 116 11.07 -4.74 -24.28
CA ARG A 116 9.61 -4.86 -24.47
C ARG A 116 9.27 -5.24 -25.91
N VAL A 117 9.86 -4.57 -26.89
CA VAL A 117 9.63 -4.88 -28.31
C VAL A 117 10.03 -6.32 -28.64
N VAL A 118 11.17 -6.79 -28.13
CA VAL A 118 11.60 -8.18 -28.34
C VAL A 118 10.62 -9.17 -27.71
N LEU A 119 10.23 -8.95 -26.45
CA LEU A 119 9.29 -9.81 -25.74
C LEU A 119 7.91 -9.82 -26.41
N GLU A 120 7.39 -8.66 -26.81
CA GLU A 120 6.11 -8.55 -27.50
C GLU A 120 6.08 -9.36 -28.79
N ASN A 121 7.14 -9.28 -29.61
CA ASN A 121 7.22 -10.07 -30.84
C ASN A 121 7.22 -11.57 -30.55
N MET A 122 8.03 -12.03 -29.59
CA MET A 122 8.06 -13.45 -29.18
C MET A 122 6.70 -13.92 -28.65
N ALA A 123 6.04 -13.09 -27.84
CA ALA A 123 4.73 -13.38 -27.28
C ALA A 123 3.66 -13.48 -28.37
N ILE A 124 3.65 -12.55 -29.32
CA ILE A 124 2.73 -12.55 -30.46
C ILE A 124 2.95 -13.81 -31.33
N ASP A 125 4.21 -14.16 -31.62
CA ASP A 125 4.55 -15.36 -32.38
C ASP A 125 4.08 -16.65 -31.66
N ALA A 126 4.05 -16.65 -30.33
CA ALA A 126 3.50 -17.72 -29.49
C ALA A 126 1.96 -17.69 -29.32
N GLY A 127 1.29 -16.72 -29.96
CA GLY A 127 -0.16 -16.55 -29.94
C GLY A 127 -0.71 -15.86 -28.69
N PHE A 128 0.11 -15.06 -28.00
CA PHE A 128 -0.34 -14.18 -26.92
C PHE A 128 -0.76 -12.81 -27.46
N GLN A 129 -1.57 -12.11 -26.66
CA GLN A 129 -1.91 -10.71 -26.95
C GLN A 129 -0.74 -9.79 -26.61
N LYS A 130 -0.74 -8.61 -27.25
CA LYS A 130 0.16 -7.54 -26.84
C LYS A 130 0.00 -7.23 -25.35
N ASP A 131 1.09 -6.91 -24.68
CA ASP A 131 1.15 -6.53 -23.26
C ASP A 131 0.72 -7.65 -22.28
N SER A 132 0.54 -8.89 -22.72
CA SER A 132 0.19 -10.01 -21.83
C SER A 132 1.36 -10.49 -20.97
N LEU A 133 2.59 -10.20 -21.40
CA LEU A 133 3.83 -10.51 -20.69
C LEU A 133 4.63 -9.22 -20.53
N ALA A 134 5.28 -9.08 -19.38
CA ALA A 134 6.05 -7.88 -19.04
C ALA A 134 7.51 -8.22 -18.76
N VAL A 135 8.41 -7.35 -19.23
CA VAL A 135 9.84 -7.41 -18.88
C VAL A 135 9.99 -7.04 -17.41
N LYS A 136 10.74 -7.84 -16.65
CA LYS A 136 10.98 -7.57 -15.23
C LYS A 136 12.06 -6.50 -15.07
N ASP A 137 11.90 -5.65 -14.07
CA ASP A 137 12.85 -4.56 -13.75
C ASP A 137 14.28 -5.06 -13.51
N GLU A 138 14.44 -6.26 -12.96
CA GLU A 138 15.73 -6.91 -12.71
C GLU A 138 16.48 -7.23 -14.01
N MET A 139 15.76 -7.42 -15.12
CA MET A 139 16.32 -7.69 -16.44
C MET A 139 16.86 -6.43 -17.12
N LEU A 140 16.49 -5.24 -16.65
CA LEU A 140 16.83 -3.95 -17.24
C LEU A 140 18.23 -3.45 -16.85
N VAL A 141 19.08 -4.29 -16.26
CA VAL A 141 20.45 -3.92 -15.86
C VAL A 141 21.35 -3.69 -17.08
N LYS A 142 22.25 -2.70 -17.02
CA LYS A 142 23.16 -2.33 -18.12
C LYS A 142 23.94 -3.53 -18.71
N ALA A 143 24.31 -4.50 -17.86
CA ALA A 143 25.04 -5.69 -18.29
C ALA A 143 24.32 -6.50 -19.38
N ASN A 144 22.98 -6.48 -19.40
CA ASN A 144 22.14 -7.23 -20.32
C ASN A 144 22.00 -6.58 -21.71
N PHE A 145 22.53 -5.38 -21.91
CA PHE A 145 22.38 -4.62 -23.14
C PHE A 145 23.72 -4.25 -23.75
N THR A 146 23.72 -3.99 -25.06
CA THR A 146 24.81 -3.31 -25.76
C THR A 146 24.78 -1.81 -25.47
N ASP A 147 25.83 -1.09 -25.90
CA ASP A 147 25.88 0.37 -25.75
C ASP A 147 24.76 1.09 -26.55
N ASP A 148 24.26 0.45 -27.61
CA ASP A 148 23.09 0.92 -28.40
C ASP A 148 21.74 0.50 -27.77
N TYR A 149 21.73 0.09 -26.50
CA TYR A 149 20.54 -0.37 -25.76
C TYR A 149 19.82 -1.59 -26.37
N LYS A 150 20.50 -2.40 -27.20
CA LYS A 150 19.91 -3.63 -27.74
C LYS A 150 20.09 -4.78 -26.74
N PRO A 151 19.06 -5.62 -26.50
CA PRO A 151 19.18 -6.81 -25.67
C PRO A 151 20.30 -7.73 -26.17
N LYS A 152 21.19 -8.17 -25.27
CA LYS A 152 22.18 -9.20 -25.57
C LYS A 152 21.51 -10.58 -25.64
N LYS A 153 22.21 -11.54 -26.24
CA LYS A 153 21.74 -12.92 -26.38
C LYS A 153 21.26 -13.53 -25.05
N SER A 154 21.98 -13.31 -23.94
CA SER A 154 21.58 -13.84 -22.63
C SER A 154 20.20 -13.36 -22.18
N LEU A 155 19.88 -12.07 -22.41
CA LEU A 155 18.57 -11.52 -22.10
C LEU A 155 17.51 -12.04 -23.09
N ILE A 156 17.85 -12.16 -24.37
CA ILE A 156 16.96 -12.73 -25.39
C ILE A 156 16.57 -14.17 -25.01
N ASP A 157 17.54 -15.00 -24.61
CA ASP A 157 17.30 -16.39 -24.18
C ASP A 157 16.43 -16.43 -22.90
N GLU A 158 16.60 -15.48 -21.97
CA GLU A 158 15.77 -15.37 -20.77
C GLU A 158 14.32 -14.94 -21.08
N LEU A 159 14.14 -14.01 -22.02
CA LEU A 159 12.82 -13.59 -22.50
C LEU A 159 12.11 -14.73 -23.24
N ASP A 160 12.84 -15.48 -24.08
CA ASP A 160 12.30 -16.66 -24.76
C ASP A 160 11.84 -17.73 -23.76
N TYR A 161 12.66 -18.00 -22.74
CA TYR A 161 12.29 -18.92 -21.64
C TYR A 161 11.02 -18.46 -20.90
N MET A 162 10.86 -17.14 -20.67
CA MET A 162 9.62 -16.60 -20.09
C MET A 162 8.39 -16.88 -20.97
N VAL A 163 8.51 -16.71 -22.29
CA VAL A 163 7.42 -17.01 -23.23
C VAL A 163 7.13 -18.51 -23.25
N GLN A 164 8.14 -19.37 -23.28
CA GLN A 164 7.96 -20.82 -23.24
C GLN A 164 7.21 -21.27 -21.98
N ASN A 165 7.60 -20.77 -20.80
CA ASN A 165 6.89 -21.05 -19.55
C ASN A 165 5.42 -20.60 -19.61
N ALA A 166 5.13 -19.45 -20.22
CA ALA A 166 3.76 -18.98 -20.40
C ALA A 166 2.96 -19.89 -21.35
N VAL A 167 3.58 -20.39 -22.43
CA VAL A 167 2.95 -21.37 -23.34
C VAL A 167 2.64 -22.67 -22.61
N GLU A 168 3.59 -23.18 -21.82
CA GLU A 168 3.40 -24.39 -21.02
C GLU A 168 2.25 -24.24 -20.02
N ALA A 169 2.18 -23.10 -19.34
CA ALA A 169 1.09 -22.78 -18.42
C ALA A 169 -0.28 -22.71 -19.13
N ARG A 170 -0.36 -22.09 -20.32
CA ARG A 170 -1.58 -22.07 -21.15
C ARG A 170 -2.00 -23.50 -21.52
N ASN A 171 -1.06 -24.29 -22.04
CA ASN A 171 -1.32 -25.66 -22.47
C ASN A 171 -1.75 -26.56 -21.30
N ALA A 172 -1.14 -26.41 -20.12
CA ALA A 172 -1.53 -27.14 -18.92
C ALA A 172 -2.96 -26.76 -18.49
N ARG A 173 -3.29 -25.47 -18.52
CA ARG A 173 -4.64 -24.98 -18.23
C ARG A 173 -5.66 -25.52 -19.22
N ASP A 174 -5.37 -25.51 -20.52
CA ASP A 174 -6.26 -26.04 -21.55
C ASP A 174 -6.52 -27.54 -21.37
N LYS A 175 -5.49 -28.31 -20.99
CA LYS A 175 -5.63 -29.74 -20.62
C LYS A 175 -6.51 -29.94 -19.38
N ASN A 176 -6.37 -29.07 -18.37
CA ASN A 176 -7.20 -29.12 -17.17
C ASN A 176 -8.67 -28.81 -17.49
N LEU A 177 -8.92 -27.77 -18.30
CA LEU A 177 -10.27 -27.43 -18.76
C LEU A 177 -10.89 -28.57 -19.59
N SER A 178 -10.11 -29.20 -20.46
CA SER A 178 -10.56 -30.35 -21.26
C SER A 178 -10.91 -31.56 -20.36
N SER A 179 -10.10 -31.84 -19.34
CA SER A 179 -10.38 -32.90 -18.36
C SER A 179 -11.68 -32.65 -17.59
N ILE A 180 -11.90 -31.40 -17.15
CA ILE A 180 -13.16 -30.99 -16.49
C ILE A 180 -14.34 -31.16 -17.45
N ALA A 181 -14.23 -30.67 -18.69
CA ALA A 181 -15.30 -30.78 -19.66
C ALA A 181 -15.69 -32.24 -19.94
N THR A 182 -14.69 -33.11 -20.15
CA THR A 182 -14.89 -34.54 -20.39
C THR A 182 -15.58 -35.22 -19.20
N MET A 183 -15.10 -34.97 -17.98
CA MET A 183 -15.66 -35.56 -16.76
C MET A 183 -17.09 -35.09 -16.49
N ALA A 184 -17.36 -33.81 -16.78
CA ALA A 184 -18.68 -33.22 -16.63
C ALA A 184 -19.68 -33.83 -17.62
N GLU A 185 -19.29 -33.95 -18.89
CA GLU A 185 -20.10 -34.57 -19.94
C GLU A 185 -20.42 -36.04 -19.62
N MET A 186 -19.42 -36.82 -19.19
CA MET A 186 -19.60 -38.24 -18.84
C MET A 186 -20.59 -38.47 -17.68
N ASN A 187 -20.81 -37.48 -16.80
CA ASN A 187 -21.63 -37.62 -15.61
C ASN A 187 -22.84 -36.66 -15.58
N GLY A 188 -23.09 -35.92 -16.66
CA GLY A 188 -24.19 -34.94 -16.71
C GLY A 188 -24.05 -33.78 -15.71
N LEU A 189 -22.82 -33.42 -15.34
CA LEU A 189 -22.53 -32.32 -14.42
C LEU A 189 -22.33 -30.98 -15.18
N SER A 190 -22.53 -29.86 -14.48
CA SER A 190 -22.15 -28.53 -15.01
C SER A 190 -20.65 -28.29 -14.83
N THR A 191 -19.99 -27.72 -15.84
CA THR A 191 -18.55 -27.39 -15.79
C THR A 191 -18.25 -26.12 -14.97
N GLU A 192 -19.20 -25.18 -14.88
CA GLU A 192 -19.00 -23.86 -14.25
C GLU A 192 -18.40 -23.87 -12.84
N PRO A 193 -18.90 -24.69 -11.86
CA PRO A 193 -18.33 -24.69 -10.51
C PRO A 193 -16.88 -25.15 -10.49
N TYR A 194 -16.53 -26.13 -11.33
CA TYR A 194 -15.19 -26.71 -11.40
C TYR A 194 -14.20 -25.81 -12.16
N VAL A 195 -14.65 -25.16 -13.24
CA VAL A 195 -13.86 -24.14 -13.94
C VAL A 195 -13.58 -22.94 -13.03
N ARG A 196 -14.56 -22.55 -12.20
CA ARG A 196 -14.36 -21.51 -11.19
C ARG A 196 -13.31 -21.93 -10.16
N ALA A 197 -13.38 -23.16 -9.65
CA ALA A 197 -12.38 -23.70 -8.74
C ALA A 197 -10.97 -23.69 -9.37
N LEU A 198 -10.84 -24.11 -10.63
CA LEU A 198 -9.58 -24.05 -11.37
C LEU A 198 -9.05 -22.61 -11.49
N ASN A 199 -9.94 -21.64 -11.75
CA ASN A 199 -9.57 -20.22 -11.83
C ASN A 199 -9.18 -19.63 -10.47
N SER A 200 -9.70 -20.19 -9.38
CA SER A 200 -9.32 -19.83 -8.01
C SER A 200 -8.03 -20.51 -7.54
N GLY A 201 -7.39 -21.32 -8.39
CA GLY A 201 -6.11 -21.96 -8.10
C GLY A 201 -6.22 -23.34 -7.44
N SER A 202 -7.40 -23.96 -7.41
CA SER A 202 -7.55 -25.35 -6.95
C SER A 202 -6.82 -26.31 -7.89
N ASP A 203 -6.23 -27.36 -7.31
CA ASP A 203 -5.53 -28.38 -8.06
C ASP A 203 -6.51 -29.24 -8.88
N ILE A 204 -6.09 -29.64 -10.08
CA ILE A 204 -6.96 -30.45 -10.97
C ILE A 204 -7.33 -31.79 -10.35
N ALA A 205 -6.46 -32.41 -9.56
CA ALA A 205 -6.77 -33.69 -8.91
C ALA A 205 -7.88 -33.53 -7.86
N GLU A 206 -7.85 -32.45 -7.07
CA GLU A 206 -8.90 -32.13 -6.08
C GLU A 206 -10.23 -31.84 -6.77
N ILE A 207 -10.19 -31.09 -7.88
CA ILE A 207 -11.38 -30.80 -8.69
C ILE A 207 -11.99 -32.09 -9.23
N LEU A 208 -11.18 -32.98 -9.82
CA LEU A 208 -11.65 -34.25 -10.36
C LEU A 208 -12.19 -35.19 -9.26
N GLN A 209 -11.63 -35.15 -8.05
CA GLN A 209 -12.18 -35.87 -6.89
C GLN A 209 -13.54 -35.33 -6.48
N ALA A 210 -13.71 -34.00 -6.42
CA ALA A 210 -15.01 -33.38 -6.13
C ALA A 210 -16.06 -33.74 -7.19
N MET A 211 -15.68 -33.70 -8.48
CA MET A 211 -16.57 -34.13 -9.57
C MET A 211 -17.01 -35.58 -9.44
N ASN A 212 -16.12 -36.48 -9.05
CA ASN A 212 -16.47 -37.89 -8.81
C ASN A 212 -17.47 -38.01 -7.65
N ALA A 213 -17.24 -37.31 -6.53
CA ALA A 213 -18.15 -37.34 -5.39
C ALA A 213 -19.55 -36.81 -5.76
N ASP A 214 -19.61 -35.71 -6.51
CA ASP A 214 -20.86 -35.13 -7.00
C ASP A 214 -21.59 -36.07 -7.97
N ALA A 215 -20.86 -36.72 -8.88
CA ALA A 215 -21.40 -37.73 -9.78
C ALA A 215 -22.00 -38.93 -9.02
N HIS A 216 -21.32 -39.41 -7.99
CA HIS A 216 -21.83 -40.47 -7.12
C HIS A 216 -23.09 -40.02 -6.38
N ALA A 217 -23.07 -38.84 -5.76
CA ALA A 217 -24.22 -38.28 -5.05
C ALA A 217 -25.42 -38.01 -5.99
N GLN A 218 -25.18 -37.67 -7.26
CA GLN A 218 -26.22 -37.52 -8.26
C GLN A 218 -26.85 -38.88 -8.62
N LYS A 219 -26.03 -39.89 -8.92
CA LYS A 219 -26.52 -41.25 -9.20
C LYS A 219 -27.34 -41.80 -8.04
N GLU A 220 -26.87 -41.67 -6.80
CA GLU A 220 -27.63 -42.10 -5.61
C GLU A 220 -28.95 -41.33 -5.42
N ARG A 221 -29.01 -40.05 -5.81
CA ARG A 221 -30.26 -39.28 -5.79
C ARG A 221 -31.23 -39.73 -6.87
N GLU A 222 -30.75 -39.95 -8.09
CA GLU A 222 -31.56 -40.45 -9.20
C GLU A 222 -32.12 -41.85 -8.91
N GLU A 223 -31.30 -42.77 -8.39
CA GLU A 223 -31.74 -44.11 -7.98
C GLU A 223 -32.80 -44.07 -6.89
N ARG A 224 -32.63 -43.23 -5.85
CA ARG A 224 -33.64 -43.06 -4.79
C ARG A 224 -34.96 -42.49 -5.33
N LEU A 225 -34.90 -41.50 -6.23
CA LEU A 225 -36.09 -40.93 -6.86
C LEU A 225 -36.80 -41.96 -7.74
N ALA A 226 -36.05 -42.72 -8.55
CA ALA A 226 -36.59 -43.79 -9.38
C ALA A 226 -37.24 -44.90 -8.53
N GLN A 227 -36.64 -45.27 -7.38
CA GLN A 227 -37.22 -46.25 -6.48
C GLN A 227 -38.51 -45.74 -5.82
N GLN A 228 -38.54 -44.48 -5.35
CA GLN A 228 -39.76 -43.86 -4.82
C GLN A 228 -40.88 -43.78 -5.86
N GLN A 229 -40.56 -43.49 -7.12
CA GLN A 229 -41.56 -43.48 -8.20
C GLN A 229 -42.14 -44.88 -8.44
N LYS A 230 -41.29 -45.91 -8.49
CA LYS A 230 -41.75 -47.30 -8.62
C LYS A 230 -42.64 -47.74 -7.46
N GLU A 231 -42.27 -47.37 -6.23
CA GLU A 231 -43.08 -47.64 -5.02
C GLU A 231 -44.43 -46.89 -5.04
N PHE A 232 -44.45 -45.65 -5.52
CA PHE A 232 -45.68 -44.88 -5.69
C PHE A 232 -46.61 -45.50 -6.75
N GLU A 233 -46.05 -45.91 -7.90
CA GLU A 233 -46.81 -46.58 -8.96
C GLU A 233 -47.37 -47.93 -8.51
N THR A 234 -46.59 -48.72 -7.78
CA THR A 234 -47.07 -50.00 -7.22
C THR A 234 -48.17 -49.81 -6.19
N LYS A 235 -48.03 -48.85 -5.25
CA LYS A 235 -49.10 -48.52 -4.29
C LYS A 235 -50.37 -48.05 -4.96
N LYS A 236 -50.27 -47.17 -5.97
CA LYS A 236 -51.44 -46.70 -6.74
C LYS A 236 -52.14 -47.85 -7.47
N LEU A 237 -51.38 -48.81 -7.97
CA LEU A 237 -51.94 -50.00 -8.60
C LEU A 237 -52.63 -50.91 -7.57
N GLU A 238 -52.02 -51.16 -6.41
CA GLU A 238 -52.65 -51.93 -5.30
C GLU A 238 -53.95 -51.28 -4.80
N GLU A 239 -53.99 -49.97 -4.65
CA GLU A 239 -55.22 -49.22 -4.30
C GLU A 239 -56.31 -49.37 -5.36
N SER A 240 -55.95 -49.53 -6.65
CA SER A 240 -56.91 -49.78 -7.73
C SER A 240 -57.49 -51.21 -7.73
N PHE A 241 -56.83 -52.15 -7.04
CA PHE A 241 -57.27 -53.55 -6.91
C PHE A 241 -58.02 -53.85 -5.61
N ASN A 242 -58.10 -52.91 -4.64
CA ASN A 242 -58.86 -53.11 -3.39
C ASN A 242 -59.90 -51.99 -3.13
N PRO A 243 -61.06 -52.00 -3.83
CA PRO A 243 -62.10 -50.98 -3.67
C PRO A 243 -63.10 -51.37 -2.57
N ALA A 244 -62.68 -51.43 -1.31
CA ALA A 244 -63.63 -51.57 -0.20
C ALA A 244 -63.05 -51.04 1.12
N GLU A 245 -63.11 -49.73 1.32
CA GLU A 245 -63.72 -49.07 2.49
C GLU A 245 -63.31 -47.59 2.56
N LYS A 246 -64.12 -46.72 1.92
CA LYS A 246 -64.76 -45.57 2.57
C LYS A 246 -65.54 -44.75 1.54
N ALA A 247 -66.85 -44.90 1.57
CA ALA A 247 -67.79 -43.95 0.99
C ALA A 247 -68.91 -43.70 2.01
N THR A 248 -68.78 -42.61 2.77
CA THR A 248 -69.80 -41.90 3.59
C THR A 248 -69.02 -40.74 4.23
N GLU A 249 -69.25 -39.45 4.02
CA GLU A 249 -70.41 -38.63 3.64
C GLU A 249 -69.89 -37.27 3.10
N SER A 250 -70.69 -36.56 2.31
CA SER A 250 -70.59 -35.10 2.10
C SER A 250 -71.80 -34.44 2.81
N PRO A 251 -71.86 -33.13 3.17
CA PRO A 251 -71.01 -32.01 2.71
C PRO A 251 -70.62 -30.98 3.80
N VAL A 252 -69.43 -30.34 3.71
CA VAL A 252 -69.18 -29.07 4.42
C VAL A 252 -68.41 -28.09 3.54
N ARG A 253 -69.07 -26.95 3.30
CA ARG A 253 -68.65 -25.61 2.83
C ARG A 253 -67.16 -25.40 2.52
N PRO A 254 -66.79 -24.76 1.38
CA PRO A 254 -65.43 -24.30 1.16
C PRO A 254 -65.13 -23.14 2.12
N VAL A 255 -64.43 -23.45 3.21
CA VAL A 255 -63.73 -22.46 4.02
C VAL A 255 -62.41 -22.19 3.31
N ALA A 256 -62.30 -20.97 2.79
CA ALA A 256 -61.09 -20.23 2.44
C ALA A 256 -59.90 -21.07 1.95
N GLU A 257 -59.71 -21.05 0.62
CA GLU A 257 -58.45 -21.35 -0.05
C GLU A 257 -57.37 -20.39 0.51
N LYS A 258 -56.66 -20.84 1.55
CA LYS A 258 -55.35 -20.28 1.88
C LYS A 258 -54.41 -20.77 0.79
N VAL A 259 -54.17 -19.89 -0.17
CA VAL A 259 -52.98 -19.88 -1.02
C VAL A 259 -51.77 -20.16 -0.12
N VAL A 260 -51.25 -21.39 -0.17
CA VAL A 260 -49.93 -21.68 0.37
C VAL A 260 -48.96 -21.08 -0.63
N ASN A 261 -48.59 -19.84 -0.32
CA ASN A 261 -47.39 -19.15 -0.78
C ASN A 261 -46.23 -20.14 -0.73
N ASN A 262 -45.63 -20.46 -1.88
CA ASN A 262 -44.33 -21.09 -1.95
C ASN A 262 -43.28 -20.09 -1.40
N PRO A 263 -42.68 -20.30 -0.21
CA PRO A 263 -41.72 -19.37 0.32
C PRO A 263 -40.33 -19.90 0.01
N TYR A 264 -39.81 -19.58 -1.18
CA TYR A 264 -38.38 -19.61 -1.39
C TYR A 264 -37.91 -18.25 -1.89
N PRO A 265 -37.72 -17.26 -1.01
CA PRO A 265 -36.87 -16.14 -1.34
C PRO A 265 -35.43 -16.58 -1.05
N ALA A 266 -34.73 -17.08 -2.05
CA ALA A 266 -33.27 -17.01 -2.02
C ALA A 266 -32.89 -15.52 -2.13
N MET A 267 -33.02 -14.78 -1.03
CA MET A 267 -32.60 -13.38 -0.96
C MET A 267 -31.10 -13.38 -0.71
N LEU A 268 -30.33 -13.13 -1.76
CA LEU A 268 -28.90 -12.85 -1.67
C LEU A 268 -28.72 -11.42 -1.18
N SER A 269 -28.19 -11.23 0.03
CA SER A 269 -27.80 -9.92 0.54
C SER A 269 -26.34 -9.64 0.18
N ILE A 270 -26.10 -8.70 -0.73
CA ILE A 270 -24.76 -8.21 -1.07
C ILE A 270 -24.57 -6.86 -0.38
N THR A 271 -23.47 -6.70 0.35
CA THR A 271 -23.03 -5.41 0.89
C THR A 271 -21.98 -4.85 -0.06
N VAL A 272 -22.21 -3.63 -0.54
CA VAL A 272 -21.28 -2.90 -1.42
C VAL A 272 -20.89 -1.61 -0.73
N ASP A 273 -19.60 -1.42 -0.50
CA ASP A 273 -19.06 -0.16 -0.02
C ASP A 273 -18.89 0.81 -1.20
N ILE A 274 -19.51 1.97 -1.10
CA ILE A 274 -19.50 2.98 -2.15
C ILE A 274 -18.73 4.21 -1.65
N GLU A 275 -17.64 4.51 -2.34
CA GLU A 275 -16.66 5.52 -1.95
C GLU A 275 -17.13 6.98 -2.13
N SER A 276 -18.25 7.21 -2.84
CA SER A 276 -18.79 8.55 -3.08
C SER A 276 -20.30 8.59 -3.25
N PHE A 277 -20.90 9.74 -2.95
CA PHE A 277 -22.34 9.98 -3.13
C PHE A 277 -22.76 9.87 -4.61
N GLU A 278 -21.92 10.31 -5.54
CA GLU A 278 -22.21 10.25 -6.97
C GLU A 278 -22.29 8.80 -7.49
N ARG A 279 -21.36 7.92 -7.05
CA ARG A 279 -21.41 6.50 -7.39
C ARG A 279 -22.62 5.79 -6.76
N LYS A 280 -23.07 6.25 -5.59
CA LYS A 280 -24.28 5.70 -4.94
C LYS A 280 -25.52 5.92 -5.78
N GLU A 281 -25.67 7.10 -6.39
CA GLU A 281 -26.82 7.41 -7.23
C GLU A 281 -26.76 6.69 -8.59
N GLN A 282 -25.58 6.58 -9.21
CA GLN A 282 -25.38 5.78 -10.43
C GLN A 282 -25.73 4.29 -10.20
N PHE A 283 -25.31 3.73 -9.06
CA PHE A 283 -25.62 2.34 -8.73
C PHE A 283 -27.12 2.10 -8.49
N LYS A 284 -27.82 3.05 -7.86
CA LYS A 284 -29.29 2.97 -7.70
C LYS A 284 -30.03 3.00 -9.04
N GLN A 285 -29.60 3.87 -9.96
CA GLN A 285 -30.18 3.94 -11.31
C GLN A 285 -30.01 2.61 -12.04
N TRP A 286 -28.79 2.07 -12.07
CA TRP A 286 -28.51 0.77 -12.67
C TRP A 286 -29.34 -0.37 -12.07
N MET A 287 -29.47 -0.41 -10.74
CA MET A 287 -30.31 -1.42 -10.05
C MET A 287 -31.77 -1.33 -10.48
N THR A 288 -32.29 -0.12 -10.61
CA THR A 288 -33.69 0.12 -11.02
C THR A 288 -33.91 -0.25 -12.48
N GLU A 289 -32.97 0.09 -13.37
CA GLU A 289 -33.00 -0.27 -14.80
C GLU A 289 -32.97 -1.78 -15.03
N ASN A 290 -32.35 -2.54 -14.13
CA ASN A 290 -32.25 -4.00 -14.19
C ASN A 290 -33.27 -4.72 -13.30
N ASN A 291 -34.34 -4.02 -12.89
CA ASN A 291 -35.46 -4.56 -12.10
C ASN A 291 -35.08 -5.11 -10.72
N TYR A 292 -33.99 -4.64 -10.11
CA TYR A 292 -33.62 -4.98 -8.75
C TYR A 292 -34.28 -4.04 -7.73
N THR A 293 -34.77 -4.61 -6.63
CA THR A 293 -35.28 -3.85 -5.48
C THR A 293 -34.16 -3.58 -4.47
N TRP A 294 -34.07 -2.36 -3.94
CA TRP A 294 -33.06 -1.97 -2.97
C TRP A 294 -33.65 -1.37 -1.69
N GLN A 295 -32.92 -1.50 -0.58
CA GLN A 295 -33.22 -0.86 0.70
C GLN A 295 -31.92 -0.28 1.29
N VAL A 296 -31.95 0.99 1.71
CA VAL A 296 -30.83 1.60 2.43
C VAL A 296 -30.97 1.27 3.92
N LYS A 297 -29.96 0.60 4.49
CA LYS A 297 -29.82 0.45 5.94
C LYS A 297 -28.73 1.39 6.42
N ASP A 298 -29.11 2.45 7.13
CA ASP A 298 -28.14 3.36 7.76
C ASP A 298 -27.44 2.65 8.92
N PHE A 299 -26.10 2.60 8.88
CA PHE A 299 -25.30 2.25 10.06
C PHE A 299 -25.15 3.50 10.93
N LYS A 300 -25.73 3.47 12.15
CA LYS A 300 -25.35 4.42 13.18
C LYS A 300 -23.87 4.22 13.50
N SER A 301 -23.05 5.24 13.25
CA SER A 301 -21.68 5.33 13.75
C SER A 301 -21.72 5.11 15.27
N LYS A 302 -20.97 4.13 15.77
CA LYS A 302 -20.43 4.21 17.12
C LYS A 302 -19.21 5.11 17.11
#